data_AF-A0A949I0M5-F1
#
_entry.id   AF-A0A949I0M5-F1
#
_cell.length_a   1.000
_cell.length_b   1.000
_cell.length_c   1.000
_cell.angle_alpha   90.00
_cell.angle_beta   90.00
_cell.angle_gamma   90.00
#
_symmetry.space_group_name_H-M   'P 1'
#
loop_
_entity.id
_entity.type
_entity.pdbx_description
1 polymer ?
#
loop_
_entity_poly.entity_id
_entity_poly.type
_entity_poly.pdbx_seq_one_letter_code
_entity_poly.pdbx_strand_id
1 'polypeptide(L)'
;MKSNKIFSIALSAVMSFLSLFTMTYAATTISTDINTGGALTVIGASTLTGAVAASSTLQATGAATLYSTLNVSGLSTLANASTTMISTTGNVWVNGFATTTASNGNFATQGTLNVSGLSTLANASSTILTVSGNTYLGTTTLTGGSSLTLGTLASDPASPVNGQMYYSTASNAIRVYQNASWGVLNAANGWTKSGTTVYPSSMSDQFLIGTTTVSGLSQLTVEATSTAGTPLTLRGYNNQTANLFQIRNVGNTNLFAIDASGNASTTMISTTGNVWVNGFATTTASNGNFATQGTLNVSGLSTLANASTTNVSASGALWIAGNATTTSAGNISTNGSLTLANSSTAINGIVFGFCNIANSSAVTASTTAYFNCTGATGVTTSHRVFVQATSSLPINLMVMAASSTAQDTISLEIYNNGWIGSLAPGSISLNFFGIR
;
A
#
# COMPACT_ATOMS: atom_id res chain seq x y z
N MET A 1 32.90 127.64 -98.34
CA MET A 1 32.08 126.42 -98.12
C MET A 1 32.96 125.17 -97.95
N LYS A 2 33.88 125.14 -96.98
CA LYS A 2 34.89 124.06 -96.80
C LYS A 2 34.77 123.28 -95.47
N SER A 3 33.74 123.56 -94.66
CA SER A 3 33.57 123.00 -93.29
C SER A 3 32.70 121.72 -93.21
N ASN A 4 31.90 121.41 -94.24
CA ASN A 4 30.87 120.36 -94.13
C ASN A 4 31.38 118.92 -94.30
N LYS A 5 32.60 118.71 -94.83
CA LYS A 5 33.15 117.36 -95.06
C LYS A 5 33.69 116.72 -93.78
N ILE A 6 34.31 117.49 -92.89
CA ILE A 6 34.84 116.98 -91.60
C ILE A 6 33.68 116.67 -90.65
N PHE A 7 32.65 117.51 -90.59
CA PHE A 7 31.47 117.27 -89.76
C PHE A 7 30.69 116.01 -90.20
N SER A 8 30.54 115.77 -91.51
CA SER A 8 29.87 114.55 -92.00
C SER A 8 30.65 113.26 -91.69
N ILE A 9 31.99 113.30 -91.77
CA ILE A 9 32.84 112.15 -91.41
C ILE A 9 32.81 111.89 -89.91
N ALA A 10 32.92 112.94 -89.08
CA ALA A 10 32.85 112.81 -87.63
C ALA A 10 31.47 112.33 -87.16
N LEU A 11 30.38 112.84 -87.73
CA LEU A 11 29.02 112.41 -87.42
C LEU A 11 28.77 110.96 -87.87
N SER A 12 29.26 110.56 -89.06
CA SER A 12 29.18 109.17 -89.53
C SER A 12 29.97 108.21 -88.65
N ALA A 13 31.18 108.61 -88.20
CA ALA A 13 31.99 107.81 -87.30
C ALA A 13 31.34 107.68 -85.92
N VAL A 14 30.82 108.78 -85.35
CA VAL A 14 30.10 108.76 -84.07
C VAL A 14 28.82 107.95 -84.15
N MET A 15 28.03 108.10 -85.23
CA MET A 15 26.81 107.32 -85.43
C MET A 15 27.13 105.84 -85.66
N SER A 16 28.20 105.50 -86.38
CA SER A 16 28.62 104.10 -86.54
C SER A 16 29.11 103.49 -85.22
N PHE A 17 29.86 104.25 -84.40
CA PHE A 17 30.29 103.82 -83.08
C PHE A 17 29.10 103.66 -82.13
N LEU A 18 28.12 104.58 -82.19
CA LEU A 18 26.91 104.52 -81.39
C LEU A 18 26.00 103.37 -81.84
N SER A 19 25.88 103.11 -83.14
CA SER A 19 25.17 101.95 -83.69
C SER A 19 25.83 100.63 -83.30
N LEU A 20 27.16 100.53 -83.39
CA LEU A 20 27.89 99.35 -82.93
C LEU A 20 27.78 99.16 -81.41
N PHE A 21 27.88 100.24 -80.64
CA PHE A 21 27.73 100.20 -79.19
C PHE A 21 26.32 99.78 -78.79
N THR A 22 25.27 100.35 -79.40
CA THR A 22 23.87 99.97 -79.14
C THR A 22 23.55 98.57 -79.62
N MET A 23 24.08 98.10 -80.75
CA MET A 23 23.93 96.71 -81.20
C MET A 23 24.67 95.72 -80.30
N THR A 24 25.86 96.08 -79.80
CA THR A 24 26.64 95.21 -78.90
C THR A 24 26.04 95.16 -77.50
N TYR A 25 25.41 96.25 -77.04
CA TYR A 25 24.71 96.28 -75.74
C TYR A 25 23.30 95.67 -75.80
N ALA A 26 22.64 95.65 -76.97
CA ALA A 26 21.31 95.09 -77.15
C ALA A 26 21.30 93.62 -77.62
N ALA A 27 22.40 93.11 -78.18
CA ALA A 27 22.51 91.71 -78.55
C ALA A 27 22.69 90.82 -77.30
N THR A 28 21.59 90.48 -76.64
CA THR A 28 21.57 89.55 -75.48
C THR A 28 21.36 88.10 -75.90
N THR A 29 21.39 87.81 -77.21
CA THR A 29 21.16 86.46 -77.75
C THR A 29 22.21 86.14 -78.80
N ILE A 30 23.07 85.16 -78.53
CA ILE A 30 23.97 84.55 -79.50
C ILE A 30 23.19 83.39 -80.12
N SER A 31 22.91 83.45 -81.42
CA SER A 31 21.95 82.55 -82.09
C SER A 31 22.55 81.19 -82.51
N THR A 32 23.78 80.87 -82.13
CA THR A 32 24.52 79.67 -82.56
C THR A 32 25.39 79.10 -81.42
N ASP A 33 26.16 78.07 -81.72
CA ASP A 33 27.12 77.45 -80.80
C ASP A 33 28.20 78.45 -80.33
N ILE A 34 28.55 78.36 -79.04
CA ILE A 34 29.68 79.07 -78.43
C ILE A 34 30.82 78.05 -78.27
N ASN A 35 31.86 78.15 -79.09
CA ASN A 35 33.10 77.39 -78.94
C ASN A 35 34.22 78.32 -78.45
N THR A 36 34.71 78.10 -77.23
CA THR A 36 35.81 78.89 -76.65
C THR A 36 37.03 78.00 -76.46
N GLY A 37 38.24 78.50 -76.76
CA GLY A 37 39.49 77.77 -76.49
C GLY A 37 39.89 77.71 -75.01
N GLY A 38 39.01 78.16 -74.10
CA GLY A 38 39.24 78.28 -72.66
C GLY A 38 37.93 78.10 -71.87
N ALA A 39 37.93 78.53 -70.60
CA ALA A 39 36.76 78.41 -69.74
C ALA A 39 35.67 79.44 -70.09
N LEU A 40 34.42 79.01 -70.15
CA LEU A 40 33.25 79.88 -70.18
C LEU A 40 32.76 80.09 -68.73
N THR A 41 32.92 81.31 -68.20
CA THR A 41 32.42 81.67 -66.86
C THR A 41 31.09 82.38 -66.99
N VAL A 42 30.03 81.84 -66.38
CA VAL A 42 28.74 82.53 -66.23
C VAL A 42 28.54 82.89 -64.76
N ILE A 43 28.45 84.19 -64.48
CA ILE A 43 28.40 84.72 -63.10
C ILE A 43 26.96 84.68 -62.54
N GLY A 44 25.96 84.62 -63.43
CA GLY A 44 24.54 84.45 -63.07
C GLY A 44 24.05 83.01 -63.23
N ALA A 45 22.76 82.79 -62.95
CA ALA A 45 22.11 81.52 -63.25
C ALA A 45 22.09 81.27 -64.76
N SER A 46 22.44 80.05 -65.17
CA SER A 46 22.32 79.59 -66.56
C SER A 46 21.23 78.53 -66.64
N THR A 47 20.33 78.64 -67.61
CA THR A 47 19.35 77.59 -67.90
C THR A 47 19.75 76.90 -69.20
N LEU A 48 20.17 75.64 -69.11
CA LEU A 48 20.41 74.79 -70.26
C LEU A 48 19.17 73.90 -70.44
N THR A 49 18.43 74.09 -71.52
CA THR A 49 17.16 73.40 -71.77
C THR A 49 17.34 72.06 -72.51
N GLY A 50 18.53 71.80 -73.05
CA GLY A 50 18.91 70.54 -73.67
C GLY A 50 19.74 69.64 -72.74
N ALA A 51 20.22 68.52 -73.28
CA ALA A 51 21.13 67.63 -72.58
C ALA A 51 22.46 68.34 -72.28
N VAL A 52 22.96 68.22 -71.05
CA VAL A 52 24.27 68.74 -70.65
C VAL A 52 25.28 67.59 -70.69
N ALA A 53 26.23 67.64 -71.62
CA ALA A 53 27.32 66.67 -71.72
C ALA A 53 28.61 67.27 -71.12
N ALA A 54 28.98 66.87 -69.90
CA ALA A 54 30.28 67.18 -69.33
C ALA A 54 31.25 66.02 -69.62
N SER A 55 32.20 66.22 -70.54
CA SER A 55 33.12 65.17 -71.00
C SER A 55 34.13 64.69 -69.94
N SER A 56 34.29 65.43 -68.84
CA SER A 56 35.14 65.06 -67.70
C SER A 56 34.33 65.06 -66.41
N THR A 57 34.20 66.22 -65.75
CA THR A 57 33.56 66.33 -64.43
C THR A 57 32.46 67.37 -64.48
N LEU A 58 31.30 67.03 -63.94
CA LEU A 58 30.28 67.98 -63.54
C LEU A 58 30.40 68.19 -62.03
N GLN A 59 30.74 69.39 -61.59
CA GLN A 59 30.74 69.75 -60.17
C GLN A 59 29.48 70.57 -59.86
N ALA A 60 28.62 70.03 -59.00
CA ALA A 60 27.53 70.79 -58.39
C ALA A 60 27.90 71.03 -56.93
N THR A 61 28.05 72.30 -56.54
CA THR A 61 28.36 72.69 -55.15
C THR A 61 27.10 72.72 -54.27
N GLY A 62 25.92 72.85 -54.89
CA GLY A 62 24.61 72.72 -54.25
C GLY A 62 23.95 71.36 -54.52
N ALA A 63 22.65 71.27 -54.20
CA ALA A 63 21.86 70.08 -54.50
C ALA A 63 21.66 69.89 -56.01
N ALA A 64 21.90 68.67 -56.50
CA ALA A 64 21.55 68.27 -57.85
C ALA A 64 20.30 67.39 -57.82
N THR A 65 19.26 67.79 -58.55
CA THR A 65 18.04 66.98 -58.74
C THR A 65 18.06 66.42 -60.15
N LEU A 66 18.07 65.08 -60.29
CA LEU A 66 17.86 64.42 -61.57
C LEU A 66 16.38 64.03 -61.68
N TYR A 67 15.73 64.42 -62.79
CA TYR A 67 14.33 64.07 -63.05
C TYR A 67 14.13 62.62 -63.51
N SER A 68 15.20 61.87 -63.73
CA SER A 68 15.19 60.49 -64.21
C SER A 68 16.37 59.70 -63.62
N THR A 69 16.69 58.55 -64.19
CA THR A 69 17.74 57.64 -63.71
C THR A 69 19.14 58.23 -63.88
N LEU A 70 19.97 58.12 -62.84
CA LEU A 70 21.41 58.28 -62.94
C LEU A 70 22.04 56.92 -63.27
N ASN A 71 22.64 56.78 -64.46
CA ASN A 71 23.46 55.62 -64.77
C ASN A 71 24.92 55.92 -64.39
N VAL A 72 25.50 55.09 -63.52
CA VAL A 72 26.90 55.18 -63.11
C VAL A 72 27.59 53.87 -63.48
N SER A 73 28.56 53.93 -64.40
CA SER A 73 29.36 52.75 -64.78
C SER A 73 30.49 52.45 -63.80
N GLY A 74 30.89 53.43 -62.99
CA GLY A 74 31.91 53.32 -61.96
C GLY A 74 31.35 53.28 -60.53
N LEU A 75 32.23 53.49 -59.56
CA LEU A 75 31.84 53.60 -58.14
C LEU A 75 31.12 54.92 -57.87
N SER A 76 29.93 54.86 -57.29
CA SER A 76 29.30 56.01 -56.64
C SER A 76 29.71 56.04 -55.17
N THR A 77 30.20 57.19 -54.70
CA THR A 77 30.48 57.42 -53.28
C THR A 77 29.51 58.46 -52.77
N LEU A 78 28.56 58.04 -51.94
CA LEU A 78 27.60 58.93 -51.27
C LEU A 78 27.90 58.93 -49.78
N ALA A 79 28.21 60.10 -49.22
CA ALA A 79 28.47 60.23 -47.79
C ALA A 79 27.25 59.84 -46.92
N ASN A 80 26.04 60.17 -47.41
CA ASN A 80 24.78 59.73 -46.83
C ASN A 80 23.81 59.38 -47.96
N ALA A 81 23.53 58.10 -48.14
CA ALA A 81 22.55 57.62 -49.10
C ALA A 81 21.27 57.20 -48.35
N SER A 82 20.13 57.72 -48.79
CA SER A 82 18.81 57.27 -48.36
C SER A 82 18.04 56.84 -49.59
N THR A 83 17.40 55.68 -49.53
CA THR A 83 16.58 55.15 -50.62
C THR A 83 15.38 54.41 -50.04
N THR A 84 14.30 54.36 -50.80
CA THR A 84 13.13 53.54 -50.50
C THR A 84 13.34 52.08 -50.92
N MET A 85 14.24 51.83 -51.88
CA MET A 85 14.53 50.50 -52.40
C MET A 85 15.99 50.39 -52.85
N ILE A 86 16.64 49.30 -52.48
CA ILE A 86 17.89 48.85 -53.09
C ILE A 86 17.55 47.60 -53.89
N SER A 87 17.69 47.68 -55.22
CA SER A 87 17.57 46.53 -56.11
C SER A 87 18.93 46.27 -56.75
N THR A 88 19.53 45.13 -56.43
CA THR A 88 20.83 44.72 -56.94
C THR A 88 20.76 43.28 -57.42
N THR A 89 21.51 42.96 -58.48
CA THR A 89 21.69 41.56 -58.93
C THR A 89 22.72 40.82 -58.07
N GLY A 90 23.60 41.55 -57.39
CA GLY A 90 24.58 41.03 -56.44
C GLY A 90 24.23 41.36 -54.98
N ASN A 91 25.22 41.15 -54.12
CA ASN A 91 25.08 41.34 -52.68
C ASN A 91 25.05 42.82 -52.28
N VAL A 92 24.26 43.15 -51.27
CA VAL A 92 24.40 44.39 -50.51
C VAL A 92 25.45 44.17 -49.43
N TRP A 93 26.57 44.89 -49.49
CA TRP A 93 27.63 44.82 -48.50
C TRP A 93 27.46 45.93 -47.46
N VAL A 94 27.47 45.55 -46.18
CA VAL A 94 27.37 46.49 -45.05
C VAL A 94 28.58 46.26 -44.15
N ASN A 95 29.44 47.28 -43.99
CA ASN A 95 30.64 47.22 -43.13
C ASN A 95 30.31 47.43 -41.63
N GLY A 96 29.05 47.76 -41.31
CA GLY A 96 28.56 47.94 -39.95
C GLY A 96 27.29 47.13 -39.67
N PHE A 97 26.42 47.65 -38.81
CA PHE A 97 25.14 47.03 -38.54
C PHE A 97 24.14 47.31 -39.67
N ALA A 98 23.52 46.26 -40.18
CA ALA A 98 22.27 46.37 -40.92
C ALA A 98 21.12 46.37 -39.89
N THR A 99 20.40 47.48 -39.76
CA THR A 99 19.27 47.61 -38.84
C THR A 99 17.97 47.86 -39.61
N THR A 100 16.89 47.22 -39.18
CA THR A 100 15.53 47.45 -39.68
C THR A 100 14.73 48.15 -38.58
N THR A 101 14.30 49.38 -38.83
CA THR A 101 13.68 50.25 -37.80
C THR A 101 12.23 50.63 -38.07
N ALA A 102 11.64 50.12 -39.15
CA ALA A 102 10.21 50.30 -39.42
C ALA A 102 9.34 49.65 -38.33
N SER A 103 8.07 50.01 -38.24
CA SER A 103 7.13 49.45 -37.23
C SER A 103 7.01 47.93 -37.27
N ASN A 104 7.28 47.31 -38.42
CA ASN A 104 7.39 45.87 -38.57
C ASN A 104 8.83 45.36 -38.48
N GLY A 105 9.86 46.18 -38.74
CA GLY A 105 11.28 45.83 -38.54
C GLY A 105 11.74 44.53 -39.19
N ASN A 106 11.01 43.98 -40.16
CA ASN A 106 11.22 42.61 -40.62
C ASN A 106 12.44 42.50 -41.56
N PHE A 107 13.25 41.47 -41.36
CA PHE A 107 14.24 41.02 -42.35
C PHE A 107 13.74 39.72 -42.99
N ALA A 108 13.20 39.82 -44.21
CA ALA A 108 12.63 38.68 -44.93
C ALA A 108 13.60 38.17 -46.00
N THR A 109 13.93 36.88 -45.96
CA THR A 109 14.71 36.20 -46.99
C THR A 109 13.84 35.15 -47.67
N GLN A 110 13.88 35.06 -48.99
CA GLN A 110 13.23 33.94 -49.71
C GLN A 110 13.96 32.61 -49.51
N GLY A 111 15.28 32.67 -49.25
CA GLY A 111 16.12 31.53 -48.92
C GLY A 111 16.52 31.48 -47.44
N THR A 112 17.59 30.77 -47.16
CA THR A 112 18.15 30.62 -45.81
C THR A 112 18.92 31.88 -45.37
N LEU A 113 18.76 32.26 -44.10
CA LEU A 113 19.70 33.17 -43.43
C LEU A 113 20.87 32.35 -42.87
N ASN A 114 22.07 32.56 -43.41
CA ASN A 114 23.29 31.97 -42.85
C ASN A 114 23.89 32.94 -41.83
N VAL A 115 24.06 32.49 -40.58
CA VAL A 115 24.69 33.27 -39.51
C VAL A 115 25.87 32.46 -38.98
N SER A 116 27.09 32.98 -39.14
CA SER A 116 28.30 32.35 -38.62
C SER A 116 28.56 32.63 -37.14
N GLY A 117 27.88 33.64 -36.58
CA GLY A 117 27.96 34.03 -35.17
C GLY A 117 26.75 33.56 -34.33
N LEU A 118 26.72 33.97 -33.06
CA LEU A 118 25.59 33.73 -32.17
C LEU A 118 24.37 34.54 -32.62
N SER A 119 23.22 33.86 -32.71
CA SER A 119 21.91 34.52 -32.91
C SER A 119 21.17 34.60 -31.58
N THR A 120 20.78 35.80 -31.16
CA THR A 120 19.94 36.02 -29.98
C THR A 120 18.55 36.43 -30.42
N LEU A 121 17.54 35.57 -30.23
CA LEU A 121 16.14 35.83 -30.58
C LEU A 121 15.28 35.80 -29.32
N ALA A 122 14.63 36.91 -28.99
CA ALA A 122 13.79 37.01 -27.79
C ALA A 122 12.51 36.15 -27.89
N ASN A 123 11.95 36.02 -29.10
CA ASN A 123 10.79 35.19 -29.39
C ASN A 123 10.98 34.49 -30.74
N ALA A 124 11.63 33.33 -30.73
CA ALA A 124 11.81 32.51 -31.92
C ALA A 124 10.68 31.48 -32.02
N SER A 125 10.05 31.40 -33.19
CA SER A 125 9.18 30.28 -33.56
C SER A 125 9.73 29.61 -34.81
N SER A 126 9.64 28.29 -34.86
CA SER A 126 10.02 27.50 -36.03
C SER A 126 9.02 26.37 -36.18
N THR A 127 8.68 26.01 -37.42
CA THR A 127 7.91 24.79 -37.68
C THR A 127 8.76 23.56 -37.38
N ILE A 128 10.05 23.63 -37.67
CA ILE A 128 11.04 22.58 -37.41
C ILE A 128 12.31 23.25 -36.88
N LEU A 129 12.78 22.81 -35.71
CA LEU A 129 14.10 23.14 -35.20
C LEU A 129 15.02 21.92 -35.38
N THR A 130 16.01 22.04 -36.25
CA THR A 130 17.08 21.05 -36.39
C THR A 130 18.38 21.66 -35.90
N VAL A 131 19.01 21.01 -34.92
CA VAL A 131 20.34 21.37 -34.43
C VAL A 131 21.26 20.17 -34.58
N SER A 132 22.52 20.41 -34.94
CA SER A 132 23.55 19.36 -35.00
C SER A 132 24.15 19.04 -33.62
N GLY A 133 24.03 19.96 -32.66
CA GLY A 133 24.48 19.82 -31.28
C GLY A 133 23.31 19.74 -30.29
N ASN A 134 23.58 20.15 -29.05
CA ASN A 134 22.60 20.09 -27.98
C ASN A 134 21.64 21.30 -28.01
N THR A 135 20.34 21.05 -27.84
CA THR A 135 19.38 22.10 -27.50
C THR A 135 19.31 22.25 -25.98
N TYR A 136 19.65 23.42 -25.44
CA TYR A 136 19.45 23.73 -24.02
C TYR A 136 18.13 24.49 -23.83
N LEU A 137 17.16 23.87 -23.13
CA LEU A 137 15.87 24.48 -22.83
C LEU A 137 15.84 24.86 -21.34
N GLY A 138 16.00 26.15 -21.02
CA GLY A 138 16.01 26.62 -19.63
C GLY A 138 14.65 26.48 -18.94
N THR A 139 13.57 26.76 -19.66
CA THR A 139 12.20 26.45 -19.29
C THR A 139 11.50 25.83 -20.49
N THR A 140 10.60 24.87 -20.27
CA THR A 140 9.83 24.26 -21.35
C THR A 140 8.38 24.15 -20.92
N THR A 141 7.50 24.82 -21.65
CA THR A 141 6.04 24.68 -21.49
C THR A 141 5.50 24.07 -22.78
N LEU A 142 5.08 22.81 -22.72
CA LEU A 142 4.38 22.14 -23.82
C LEU A 142 2.88 22.45 -23.68
N THR A 143 2.32 23.27 -24.56
CA THR A 143 0.89 23.62 -24.53
C THR A 143 0.10 22.82 -25.57
N GLY A 144 -1.22 22.69 -25.38
CA GLY A 144 -2.15 22.20 -26.41
C GLY A 144 -1.99 20.73 -26.81
N GLY A 145 -1.71 19.81 -25.87
CA GLY A 145 -1.55 18.37 -26.18
C GLY A 145 -0.23 18.01 -26.87
N SER A 146 0.73 18.95 -26.91
CA SER A 146 2.07 18.71 -27.43
C SER A 146 2.83 17.70 -26.57
N SER A 147 3.63 16.84 -27.19
CA SER A 147 4.48 15.86 -26.51
C SER A 147 5.96 16.16 -26.77
N LEU A 148 6.81 15.97 -25.76
CA LEU A 148 8.25 15.88 -25.96
C LEU A 148 8.56 14.43 -26.33
N THR A 149 8.89 14.19 -27.60
CA THR A 149 9.36 12.89 -28.06
C THR A 149 10.88 12.82 -27.83
N LEU A 150 11.33 11.86 -27.03
CA LEU A 150 12.76 11.57 -26.88
C LEU A 150 13.28 10.90 -28.15
N GLY A 151 14.57 11.06 -28.45
CA GLY A 151 15.20 10.34 -29.56
C GLY A 151 15.02 8.83 -29.46
N THR A 152 14.82 8.15 -30.57
CA THR A 152 14.64 6.69 -30.64
C THR A 152 15.94 6.00 -31.03
N LEU A 153 16.38 5.01 -30.25
CA LEU A 153 17.54 4.19 -30.59
C LEU A 153 17.22 2.71 -30.39
N ALA A 154 17.85 1.83 -31.18
CA ALA A 154 17.72 0.39 -31.02
C ALA A 154 18.65 -0.19 -29.93
N SER A 155 19.72 0.52 -29.60
CA SER A 155 20.73 0.09 -28.62
C SER A 155 21.25 1.27 -27.81
N ASP A 156 21.81 0.97 -26.64
CA ASP A 156 22.42 1.97 -25.78
C ASP A 156 23.61 2.66 -26.47
N PRO A 157 23.71 4.00 -26.40
CA PRO A 157 24.89 4.74 -26.82
C PRO A 157 26.18 4.25 -26.14
N ALA A 158 27.30 4.21 -26.89
CA ALA A 158 28.59 3.72 -26.40
C ALA A 158 29.34 4.73 -25.50
N SER A 159 28.99 6.01 -25.54
CA SER A 159 29.60 7.07 -24.70
C SER A 159 28.54 7.96 -24.07
N PRO A 160 27.72 7.39 -23.16
CA PRO A 160 26.62 8.11 -22.53
C PRO A 160 27.08 9.01 -21.39
N VAL A 161 26.27 10.04 -21.10
CA VAL A 161 26.49 10.97 -19.97
C VAL A 161 25.33 10.85 -18.98
N ASN A 162 25.60 11.07 -17.68
CA ASN A 162 24.56 11.00 -16.66
C ASN A 162 23.40 11.95 -16.98
N GLY A 163 22.17 11.44 -16.86
CA GLY A 163 20.94 12.16 -17.20
C GLY A 163 20.53 12.03 -18.67
N GLN A 164 21.30 11.35 -19.52
CA GLN A 164 20.87 11.09 -20.90
C GLN A 164 19.62 10.20 -20.91
N MET A 165 18.63 10.60 -21.72
CA MET A 165 17.37 9.87 -21.89
C MET A 165 17.07 9.63 -23.37
N TYR A 166 16.58 8.43 -23.70
CA TYR A 166 16.11 8.09 -25.06
C TYR A 166 15.00 7.04 -25.00
N TYR A 167 14.20 6.89 -26.05
CA TYR A 167 13.26 5.77 -26.17
C TYR A 167 13.93 4.61 -26.90
N SER A 168 14.06 3.47 -26.22
CA SER A 168 14.60 2.26 -26.84
C SER A 168 13.51 1.49 -27.57
N THR A 169 13.73 1.24 -28.86
CA THR A 169 12.84 0.38 -29.67
C THR A 169 13.05 -1.11 -29.40
N ALA A 170 14.21 -1.50 -28.84
CA ALA A 170 14.47 -2.88 -28.44
C ALA A 170 13.75 -3.24 -27.14
N SER A 171 13.76 -2.33 -26.15
CA SER A 171 13.10 -2.56 -24.85
C SER A 171 11.71 -1.91 -24.73
N ASN A 172 11.22 -1.26 -25.79
CA ASN A 172 9.95 -0.50 -25.83
C ASN A 172 9.75 0.43 -24.63
N ALA A 173 10.81 1.13 -24.23
CA ALA A 173 10.82 1.89 -22.99
C ALA A 173 11.76 3.10 -23.04
N ILE A 174 11.52 4.08 -22.16
CA ILE A 174 12.46 5.16 -21.94
C ILE A 174 13.67 4.59 -21.18
N ARG A 175 14.87 4.83 -21.68
CA ARG A 175 16.15 4.49 -21.04
C ARG A 175 16.74 5.74 -20.43
N VAL A 176 17.30 5.62 -19.23
CA VAL A 176 17.96 6.73 -18.51
C VAL A 176 19.34 6.26 -18.06
N TYR A 177 20.39 6.99 -18.43
CA TYR A 177 21.75 6.67 -18.01
C TYR A 177 22.11 7.37 -16.70
N GLN A 178 22.53 6.61 -15.69
CA GLN A 178 23.05 7.13 -14.43
C GLN A 178 24.10 6.18 -13.86
N ASN A 179 25.15 6.73 -13.24
CA ASN A 179 26.18 5.99 -12.49
C ASN A 179 26.78 4.83 -13.30
N ALA A 180 27.22 5.11 -14.52
CA ALA A 180 27.84 4.14 -15.42
C ALA A 180 26.93 3.00 -15.95
N SER A 181 25.61 3.13 -15.85
CA SER A 181 24.66 2.11 -16.31
C SER A 181 23.38 2.70 -16.88
N TRP A 182 22.74 1.96 -17.79
CA TRP A 182 21.45 2.29 -18.37
C TRP A 182 20.31 1.61 -17.61
N GLY A 183 19.43 2.43 -17.02
CA GLY A 183 18.17 2.01 -16.42
C GLY A 183 16.98 2.18 -17.35
N VAL A 184 15.85 1.58 -17.01
CA VAL A 184 14.58 1.70 -17.74
C VAL A 184 13.55 2.47 -16.91
N LEU A 185 12.86 3.42 -17.54
CA LEU A 185 11.64 4.06 -17.05
C LEU A 185 10.47 3.50 -17.88
N ASN A 186 9.84 2.43 -17.40
CA ASN A 186 8.62 1.88 -18.00
C ASN A 186 7.56 1.59 -16.94
N ALA A 187 6.31 1.39 -17.37
CA ALA A 187 5.20 0.95 -16.52
C ALA A 187 5.40 -0.46 -15.94
N ALA A 188 6.39 -1.21 -16.43
CA ALA A 188 6.72 -2.56 -15.97
C ALA A 188 7.74 -2.58 -14.81
N ASN A 189 8.17 -1.42 -14.30
CA ASN A 189 9.15 -1.35 -13.23
C ASN A 189 8.52 -1.06 -11.85
N GLY A 190 7.54 -1.87 -11.49
CA GLY A 190 7.32 -2.25 -10.10
C GLY A 190 6.06 -1.74 -9.43
N TRP A 191 5.29 -0.82 -10.02
CA TRP A 191 4.05 -0.28 -9.42
C TRP A 191 3.01 0.14 -10.46
N THR A 192 1.88 -0.60 -10.52
CA THR A 192 0.68 -0.32 -11.30
C THR A 192 -0.33 0.47 -10.46
N LYS A 193 -0.86 1.58 -10.98
CA LYS A 193 -2.00 2.29 -10.40
C LYS A 193 -3.30 1.86 -11.08
N SER A 194 -4.25 1.29 -10.33
CA SER A 194 -5.61 1.00 -10.79
C SER A 194 -6.63 1.55 -9.80
N GLY A 195 -7.54 2.41 -10.27
CA GLY A 195 -8.48 3.12 -9.41
C GLY A 195 -7.76 3.93 -8.31
N THR A 196 -8.07 3.61 -7.06
CA THR A 196 -7.50 4.21 -5.83
C THR A 196 -6.30 3.45 -5.27
N THR A 197 -5.83 2.38 -5.93
CA THR A 197 -4.76 1.51 -5.40
C THR A 197 -3.52 1.53 -6.29
N VAL A 198 -2.35 1.47 -5.68
CA VAL A 198 -1.04 1.29 -6.32
C VAL A 198 -0.47 -0.04 -5.82
N TYR A 199 -0.17 -0.98 -6.72
CA TYR A 199 0.29 -2.33 -6.39
C TYR A 199 1.40 -2.80 -7.32
N PRO A 200 2.25 -3.78 -6.94
CA PRO A 200 3.35 -4.21 -7.79
C PRO A 200 2.90 -4.84 -9.11
N SER A 201 3.67 -4.64 -10.18
CA SER A 201 3.32 -5.10 -11.54
C SER A 201 3.34 -6.62 -11.70
N SER A 202 4.16 -7.33 -10.91
CA SER A 202 4.22 -8.80 -10.83
C SER A 202 4.04 -9.27 -9.39
N MET A 203 3.48 -10.47 -9.19
CA MET A 203 3.43 -11.11 -7.85
C MET A 203 4.83 -11.48 -7.31
N SER A 204 5.85 -11.43 -8.16
CA SER A 204 7.26 -11.56 -7.79
C SER A 204 7.86 -10.26 -7.23
N ASP A 205 7.24 -9.12 -7.54
CA ASP A 205 7.71 -7.81 -7.11
C ASP A 205 7.30 -7.59 -5.64
N GLN A 206 8.24 -7.15 -4.82
CA GLN A 206 8.03 -6.95 -3.39
C GLN A 206 8.21 -5.49 -3.01
N PHE A 207 7.45 -5.04 -2.01
CA PHE A 207 7.69 -3.75 -1.40
C PHE A 207 8.64 -3.91 -0.22
N LEU A 208 9.92 -3.59 -0.45
CA LEU A 208 10.95 -3.67 0.58
C LEU A 208 11.00 -2.36 1.35
N ILE A 209 10.84 -2.44 2.67
CA ILE A 209 11.25 -1.39 3.61
C ILE A 209 12.21 -2.02 4.62
N GLY A 210 13.52 -1.78 4.46
CA GLY A 210 14.51 -2.00 5.52
C GLY A 210 15.16 -3.39 5.66
N THR A 211 15.03 -4.31 4.69
CA THR A 211 15.72 -5.62 4.71
C THR A 211 16.62 -5.84 3.49
N THR A 212 17.67 -6.67 3.64
CA THR A 212 18.54 -7.18 2.56
C THR A 212 18.29 -8.66 2.25
N THR A 213 17.35 -9.31 2.95
CA THR A 213 17.00 -10.73 2.80
C THR A 213 15.48 -10.87 2.59
N VAL A 214 15.10 -11.13 1.34
CA VAL A 214 13.69 -11.29 0.95
C VAL A 214 13.21 -12.74 1.07
N SER A 215 11.98 -12.94 1.57
CA SER A 215 11.26 -14.22 1.46
C SER A 215 10.58 -14.27 0.09
N GLY A 216 10.90 -15.25 -0.76
CA GLY A 216 10.58 -15.24 -2.21
C GLY A 216 9.11 -15.14 -2.64
N LEU A 217 8.15 -15.15 -1.72
CA LEU A 217 6.70 -15.00 -2.00
C LEU A 217 6.01 -13.90 -1.16
N SER A 218 6.74 -13.20 -0.29
CA SER A 218 6.18 -12.18 0.61
C SER A 218 6.05 -10.84 -0.09
N GLN A 219 4.85 -10.26 -0.15
CA GLN A 219 4.66 -8.93 -0.76
C GLN A 219 5.21 -7.77 0.11
N LEU A 220 5.35 -7.99 1.43
CA LEU A 220 5.94 -7.07 2.40
C LEU A 220 6.81 -7.86 3.39
N THR A 221 8.07 -7.46 3.55
CA THR A 221 8.98 -7.95 4.59
C THR A 221 9.47 -6.77 5.42
N VAL A 222 9.30 -6.86 6.74
CA VAL A 222 9.73 -5.85 7.71
C VAL A 222 10.61 -6.53 8.75
N GLU A 223 11.89 -6.18 8.77
CA GLU A 223 12.90 -6.82 9.61
C GLU A 223 13.79 -5.76 10.25
N ALA A 224 14.13 -5.92 11.52
CA ALA A 224 15.13 -5.09 12.18
C ALA A 224 16.53 -5.69 11.94
N THR A 225 17.50 -4.84 11.61
CA THR A 225 18.90 -5.24 11.39
C THR A 225 19.71 -5.36 12.68
N SER A 226 19.07 -5.21 13.85
CA SER A 226 19.69 -5.34 15.17
C SER A 226 18.71 -5.90 16.19
N THR A 227 19.22 -6.49 17.27
CA THR A 227 18.41 -7.06 18.37
C THR A 227 17.69 -6.02 19.22
N ALA A 228 18.02 -4.73 19.06
CA ALA A 228 17.37 -3.62 19.76
C ALA A 228 16.35 -2.86 18.88
N GLY A 229 16.24 -3.20 17.59
CA GLY A 229 15.35 -2.50 16.67
C GLY A 229 13.91 -2.98 16.79
N THR A 230 12.95 -2.06 16.81
CA THR A 230 11.52 -2.37 16.65
C THR A 230 11.18 -2.45 15.16
N PRO A 231 10.84 -3.62 14.60
CA PRO A 231 10.56 -3.73 13.16
C PRO A 231 9.29 -2.97 12.74
N LEU A 232 8.22 -3.00 13.54
CA LEU A 232 6.97 -2.31 13.25
C LEU A 232 6.34 -1.77 14.54
N THR A 233 5.96 -0.49 14.53
CA THR A 233 5.14 0.13 15.57
C THR A 233 3.82 0.60 14.96
N LEU A 234 2.69 0.11 15.47
CA LEU A 234 1.35 0.60 15.14
C LEU A 234 0.82 1.38 16.34
N ARG A 235 0.55 2.68 16.18
CA ARG A 235 0.07 3.56 17.26
C ARG A 235 -1.34 4.04 16.94
N GLY A 236 -2.28 3.76 17.85
CA GLY A 236 -3.61 4.36 17.80
C GLY A 236 -3.56 5.85 18.13
N TYR A 237 -4.47 6.62 17.53
CA TYR A 237 -4.77 7.96 17.99
C TYR A 237 -5.55 7.92 19.32
N ASN A 238 -5.60 9.03 20.06
CA ASN A 238 -6.38 9.07 21.29
C ASN A 238 -7.87 8.83 21.00
N ASN A 239 -8.53 7.94 21.74
CA ASN A 239 -9.90 7.48 21.47
C ASN A 239 -10.10 6.88 20.07
N GLN A 240 -9.09 6.16 19.56
CA GLN A 240 -9.24 5.33 18.38
C GLN A 240 -10.45 4.38 18.55
N THR A 241 -11.35 4.33 17.57
CA THR A 241 -12.54 3.45 17.60
C THR A 241 -12.43 2.29 16.62
N ALA A 242 -11.64 2.44 15.55
CA ALA A 242 -11.37 1.37 14.60
C ALA A 242 -10.13 0.56 15.00
N ASN A 243 -10.01 -0.66 14.48
CA ASN A 243 -8.88 -1.54 14.76
C ASN A 243 -7.53 -0.91 14.40
N LEU A 244 -6.52 -1.18 15.23
CA LEU A 244 -5.13 -0.76 15.01
C LEU A 244 -4.47 -1.56 13.87
N PHE A 245 -4.89 -2.81 13.68
CA PHE A 245 -4.40 -3.69 12.61
C PHE A 245 -5.50 -4.64 12.14
N GLN A 246 -5.57 -4.90 10.84
CA GLN A 246 -6.54 -5.80 10.22
C GLN A 246 -5.92 -6.54 9.04
N ILE A 247 -6.07 -7.85 9.04
CA ILE A 247 -5.92 -8.74 7.88
C ILE A 247 -7.33 -9.18 7.51
N ARG A 248 -7.78 -8.87 6.30
CA ARG A 248 -9.14 -9.14 5.83
C ARG A 248 -9.13 -10.04 4.60
N ASN A 249 -10.22 -10.78 4.42
CA ASN A 249 -10.52 -11.41 3.13
C ASN A 249 -11.18 -10.40 2.16
N VAL A 250 -11.38 -10.82 0.91
CA VAL A 250 -12.02 -9.99 -0.14
C VAL A 250 -13.48 -9.62 0.17
N GLY A 251 -14.14 -10.36 1.06
CA GLY A 251 -15.48 -10.06 1.57
C GLY A 251 -15.49 -9.10 2.76
N ASN A 252 -14.36 -8.45 3.09
CA ASN A 252 -14.18 -7.53 4.22
C ASN A 252 -14.32 -8.16 5.63
N THR A 253 -14.26 -9.48 5.76
CA THR A 253 -14.22 -10.15 7.07
C THR A 253 -12.78 -10.12 7.62
N ASN A 254 -12.59 -9.77 8.89
CA ASN A 254 -11.29 -9.85 9.55
C ASN A 254 -10.89 -11.32 9.77
N LEU A 255 -9.75 -11.74 9.21
CA LEU A 255 -9.10 -13.03 9.47
C LEU A 255 -8.21 -12.97 10.71
N PHE A 256 -7.52 -11.84 10.88
CA PHE A 256 -6.77 -11.46 12.08
C PHE A 256 -6.93 -9.95 12.29
N ALA A 257 -7.17 -9.50 13.51
CA ALA A 257 -7.21 -8.07 13.80
C ALA A 257 -6.78 -7.77 15.24
N ILE A 258 -6.20 -6.60 15.42
CA ILE A 258 -5.95 -5.99 16.73
C ILE A 258 -6.89 -4.80 16.83
N ASP A 259 -7.86 -4.85 17.75
CA ASP A 259 -8.82 -3.76 17.93
C ASP A 259 -8.18 -2.52 18.59
N ALA A 260 -8.97 -1.46 18.81
CA ALA A 260 -8.47 -0.23 19.42
C ALA A 260 -7.99 -0.40 20.88
N SER A 261 -8.45 -1.45 21.57
CA SER A 261 -8.05 -1.80 22.93
C SER A 261 -6.85 -2.75 22.97
N GLY A 262 -6.33 -3.16 21.81
CA GLY A 262 -5.21 -4.09 21.70
C GLY A 262 -5.61 -5.57 21.76
N ASN A 263 -6.91 -5.90 21.72
CA ASN A 263 -7.34 -7.28 21.70
C ASN A 263 -7.07 -7.89 20.33
N ALA A 264 -6.23 -8.93 20.31
CA ALA A 264 -6.01 -9.74 19.12
C ALA A 264 -7.17 -10.72 18.95
N SER A 265 -7.77 -10.73 17.77
CA SER A 265 -8.81 -11.67 17.36
C SER A 265 -8.39 -12.36 16.07
N THR A 266 -8.70 -13.65 15.97
CA THR A 266 -8.50 -14.41 14.74
C THR A 266 -9.55 -15.49 14.62
N THR A 267 -9.79 -15.95 13.40
CA THR A 267 -10.71 -17.05 13.12
C THR A 267 -10.15 -18.41 13.52
N MET A 268 -8.82 -18.59 13.49
CA MET A 268 -8.15 -19.83 13.86
C MET A 268 -6.70 -19.56 14.28
N ILE A 269 -6.24 -20.22 15.36
CA ILE A 269 -4.82 -20.26 15.75
C ILE A 269 -4.33 -21.70 15.52
N SER A 270 -3.30 -21.86 14.69
CA SER A 270 -2.57 -23.11 14.51
C SER A 270 -1.11 -22.88 14.82
N THR A 271 -0.59 -23.53 15.87
CA THR A 271 0.79 -23.40 16.32
C THR A 271 1.41 -24.76 16.55
N THR A 272 2.71 -24.90 16.27
CA THR A 272 3.49 -26.10 16.63
C THR A 272 3.89 -26.12 18.10
N GLY A 273 3.92 -24.94 18.74
CA GLY A 273 4.20 -24.76 20.17
C GLY A 273 2.98 -24.31 20.96
N ASN A 274 3.24 -23.85 22.18
CA ASN A 274 2.21 -23.41 23.12
C ASN A 274 1.61 -22.05 22.71
N VAL A 275 0.32 -21.85 22.99
CA VAL A 275 -0.32 -20.53 23.03
C VAL A 275 -0.16 -19.98 24.45
N TRP A 276 0.53 -18.84 24.59
CA TRP A 276 0.76 -18.18 25.87
C TRP A 276 -0.27 -17.09 26.10
N VAL A 277 -0.99 -17.13 27.22
CA VAL A 277 -1.99 -16.12 27.59
C VAL A 277 -1.60 -15.56 28.96
N ASN A 278 -1.28 -14.26 29.03
CA ASN A 278 -0.90 -13.58 30.29
C ASN A 278 -2.12 -13.23 31.18
N GLY A 279 -3.23 -13.93 30.99
CA GLY A 279 -4.53 -13.64 31.59
C GLY A 279 -5.48 -14.81 31.40
N PHE A 280 -6.79 -14.54 31.46
CA PHE A 280 -7.80 -15.57 31.24
C PHE A 280 -7.93 -15.93 29.76
N ALA A 281 -7.88 -17.21 29.43
CA ALA A 281 -8.38 -17.72 28.16
C ALA A 281 -9.89 -17.90 28.28
N THR A 282 -10.67 -17.08 27.58
CA THR A 282 -12.14 -17.14 27.58
C THR A 282 -12.65 -17.58 26.22
N THR A 283 -13.69 -18.40 26.21
CA THR A 283 -14.42 -18.84 25.01
C THR A 283 -15.81 -18.21 25.04
N THR A 284 -16.14 -17.38 24.06
CA THR A 284 -17.39 -16.59 24.03
C THR A 284 -18.31 -16.93 22.87
N ALA A 285 -17.97 -17.95 22.07
CA ALA A 285 -18.85 -18.46 21.02
C ALA A 285 -20.15 -19.03 21.61
N SER A 286 -21.18 -19.21 20.78
CA SER A 286 -22.49 -19.75 21.21
C SER A 286 -22.42 -21.11 21.90
N ASN A 287 -21.38 -21.91 21.63
CA ASN A 287 -21.10 -23.15 22.34
C ASN A 287 -20.07 -23.00 23.47
N GLY A 288 -19.26 -21.93 23.49
CA GLY A 288 -18.30 -21.62 24.57
C GLY A 288 -17.32 -22.75 24.94
N ASN A 289 -17.19 -23.79 24.12
CA ASN A 289 -16.50 -25.02 24.52
C ASN A 289 -14.97 -24.86 24.45
N PHE A 290 -14.27 -25.34 25.48
CA PHE A 290 -12.83 -25.58 25.44
C PHE A 290 -12.57 -27.07 25.18
N ALA A 291 -12.12 -27.42 23.98
CA ALA A 291 -11.87 -28.80 23.58
C ALA A 291 -10.37 -29.04 23.35
N THR A 292 -9.82 -30.09 23.95
CA THR A 292 -8.43 -30.52 23.74
C THR A 292 -8.43 -31.93 23.14
N GLN A 293 -7.59 -32.18 22.14
CA GLN A 293 -7.40 -33.56 21.64
C GLN A 293 -6.68 -34.44 22.66
N GLY A 294 -5.77 -33.84 23.43
CA GLY A 294 -5.07 -34.50 24.55
C GLY A 294 -5.68 -34.17 25.91
N THR A 295 -4.92 -34.48 26.96
CA THR A 295 -5.28 -34.17 28.35
C THR A 295 -5.13 -32.69 28.65
N LEU A 296 -6.09 -32.11 29.37
CA LEU A 296 -5.91 -30.81 30.03
C LEU A 296 -5.15 -31.00 31.35
N ASN A 297 -3.91 -30.52 31.44
CA ASN A 297 -3.16 -30.52 32.68
C ASN A 297 -3.37 -29.20 33.44
N VAL A 298 -3.85 -29.27 34.67
CA VAL A 298 -4.07 -28.11 35.54
C VAL A 298 -3.24 -28.31 36.81
N SER A 299 -2.22 -27.49 37.02
CA SER A 299 -1.39 -27.56 38.24
C SER A 299 -2.05 -26.91 39.46
N GLY A 300 -3.01 -26.00 39.23
CA GLY A 300 -3.79 -25.32 40.25
C GLY A 300 -5.16 -25.94 40.51
N LEU A 301 -5.97 -25.26 41.33
CA LEU A 301 -7.36 -25.64 41.57
C LEU A 301 -8.19 -25.48 40.29
N SER A 302 -8.94 -26.52 39.93
CA SER A 302 -9.95 -26.46 38.88
C SER A 302 -11.34 -26.35 39.51
N THR A 303 -12.07 -25.29 39.19
CA THR A 303 -13.46 -25.09 39.65
C THR A 303 -14.40 -25.31 38.48
N LEU A 304 -15.17 -26.40 38.51
CA LEU A 304 -16.18 -26.71 37.50
C LEU A 304 -17.56 -26.66 38.17
N ALA A 305 -18.43 -25.74 37.73
CA ALA A 305 -19.77 -25.60 38.30
C ALA A 305 -20.66 -26.82 38.05
N ASN A 306 -20.50 -27.48 36.90
CA ASN A 306 -21.26 -28.68 36.53
C ASN A 306 -20.36 -29.66 35.76
N ALA A 307 -19.54 -30.44 36.47
CA ALA A 307 -18.66 -31.42 35.88
C ALA A 307 -19.41 -32.74 35.61
N SER A 308 -19.37 -33.21 34.36
CA SER A 308 -19.80 -34.55 33.97
C SER A 308 -18.65 -35.23 33.23
N THR A 309 -18.26 -36.42 33.68
CA THR A 309 -17.11 -37.16 33.14
C THR A 309 -17.46 -38.64 33.02
N THR A 310 -16.90 -39.31 32.01
CA THR A 310 -17.08 -40.77 31.85
C THR A 310 -16.25 -41.53 32.89
N ASN A 311 -14.99 -41.13 33.07
CA ASN A 311 -14.07 -41.71 34.02
C ASN A 311 -13.40 -40.61 34.85
N VAL A 312 -13.30 -40.81 36.16
CA VAL A 312 -12.48 -39.99 37.05
C VAL A 312 -11.33 -40.86 37.56
N SER A 313 -10.10 -40.48 37.22
CA SER A 313 -8.89 -41.09 37.76
C SER A 313 -8.16 -40.05 38.61
N ALA A 314 -8.32 -40.12 39.92
CA ALA A 314 -7.60 -39.28 40.86
C ALA A 314 -6.36 -40.02 41.38
N SER A 315 -5.20 -39.36 41.41
CA SER A 315 -4.00 -39.90 42.07
C SER A 315 -4.12 -39.90 43.60
N GLY A 316 -5.01 -39.06 44.14
CA GLY A 316 -5.38 -38.99 45.55
C GLY A 316 -6.85 -39.31 45.77
N ALA A 317 -7.39 -38.87 46.91
CA ALA A 317 -8.79 -39.08 47.26
C ALA A 317 -9.74 -38.26 46.35
N LEU A 318 -10.83 -38.88 45.92
CA LEU A 318 -11.97 -38.19 45.30
C LEU A 318 -12.91 -37.69 46.40
N TRP A 319 -12.98 -36.38 46.59
CA TRP A 319 -13.88 -35.75 47.55
C TRP A 319 -15.19 -35.33 46.87
N ILE A 320 -16.32 -35.86 47.34
CA ILE A 320 -17.65 -35.54 46.85
C ILE A 320 -18.40 -34.85 48.00
N ALA A 321 -18.64 -33.54 47.90
CA ALA A 321 -19.33 -32.77 48.94
C ALA A 321 -20.86 -33.03 48.99
N GLY A 322 -21.38 -33.83 48.06
CA GLY A 322 -22.76 -34.28 47.99
C GLY A 322 -22.86 -35.80 47.88
N ASN A 323 -23.88 -36.28 47.17
CA ASN A 323 -24.11 -37.72 47.02
C ASN A 323 -23.21 -38.31 45.92
N ALA A 324 -22.49 -39.38 46.24
CA ALA A 324 -21.88 -40.27 45.26
C ALA A 324 -22.95 -41.26 44.76
N THR A 325 -23.64 -40.93 43.66
CA THR A 325 -24.64 -41.82 43.07
C THR A 325 -24.01 -42.66 41.97
N THR A 326 -24.05 -43.98 42.13
CA THR A 326 -23.81 -44.88 41.01
C THR A 326 -25.08 -45.00 40.17
N THR A 327 -24.95 -45.27 38.87
CA THR A 327 -26.10 -45.58 38.00
C THR A 327 -26.74 -46.92 38.45
N SER A 328 -27.92 -47.27 37.91
CA SER A 328 -28.79 -48.37 38.36
C SER A 328 -28.16 -49.79 38.47
N ALA A 329 -26.88 -49.97 38.12
CA ALA A 329 -26.12 -51.20 38.30
C ALA A 329 -24.63 -50.95 38.66
N GLY A 330 -24.26 -49.72 39.06
CA GLY A 330 -22.88 -49.39 39.37
C GLY A 330 -22.52 -49.83 40.79
N ASN A 331 -21.58 -50.76 40.92
CA ASN A 331 -20.98 -51.09 42.20
C ASN A 331 -20.09 -49.93 42.66
N ILE A 332 -20.21 -49.52 43.93
CA ILE A 332 -19.09 -48.85 44.59
C ILE A 332 -18.11 -49.97 44.96
N SER A 333 -17.22 -50.29 44.01
CA SER A 333 -16.12 -51.21 44.24
C SER A 333 -14.95 -50.40 44.79
N THR A 334 -14.74 -50.53 46.08
CA THR A 334 -13.53 -50.04 46.72
C THR A 334 -12.49 -51.17 46.68
N ASN A 335 -11.26 -50.88 46.27
CA ASN A 335 -10.14 -51.80 46.53
C ASN A 335 -9.92 -51.99 48.06
N GLY A 336 -10.33 -50.99 48.85
CA GLY A 336 -10.42 -51.05 50.31
C GLY A 336 -11.85 -51.28 50.80
N SER A 337 -12.16 -50.83 52.01
CA SER A 337 -13.49 -50.95 52.61
C SER A 337 -14.48 -49.89 52.10
N LEU A 338 -15.75 -50.26 51.95
CA LEU A 338 -16.86 -49.34 51.71
C LEU A 338 -17.42 -48.85 53.05
N THR A 339 -17.27 -47.56 53.33
CA THR A 339 -17.79 -46.92 54.55
C THR A 339 -19.09 -46.16 54.24
N LEU A 340 -20.20 -46.55 54.88
CA LEU A 340 -21.51 -45.92 54.75
C LEU A 340 -21.77 -44.99 55.95
N ALA A 341 -21.69 -43.66 55.78
CA ALA A 341 -21.97 -42.69 56.85
C ALA A 341 -23.11 -41.75 56.45
N ASN A 342 -24.15 -41.61 57.27
CA ASN A 342 -25.16 -40.53 57.13
C ASN A 342 -25.58 -40.01 58.51
N SER A 343 -25.73 -38.69 58.62
CA SER A 343 -26.06 -37.94 59.82
C SER A 343 -27.56 -37.74 60.11
N SER A 344 -28.52 -38.43 59.46
CA SER A 344 -29.95 -38.30 59.83
C SER A 344 -30.78 -39.60 60.01
N THR A 345 -30.51 -40.69 59.29
CA THR A 345 -30.43 -42.10 59.78
C THR A 345 -30.23 -43.02 58.58
N ALA A 346 -28.96 -43.19 58.20
CA ALA A 346 -28.51 -44.14 57.19
C ALA A 346 -29.07 -45.54 57.43
N ILE A 347 -29.15 -46.34 56.35
CA ILE A 347 -28.80 -47.75 56.45
C ILE A 347 -27.37 -47.77 56.97
N ASN A 348 -27.32 -47.90 58.28
CA ASN A 348 -26.19 -47.69 59.15
C ASN A 348 -25.33 -48.94 59.15
N GLY A 349 -25.93 -50.09 58.87
CA GLY A 349 -25.22 -51.35 58.84
C GLY A 349 -25.99 -52.46 58.15
N ILE A 350 -25.22 -53.32 57.51
CA ILE A 350 -25.63 -54.63 57.07
C ILE A 350 -24.67 -55.62 57.77
N VAL A 351 -25.19 -56.65 58.43
CA VAL A 351 -24.44 -57.69 59.15
C VAL A 351 -24.85 -59.05 58.61
N PHE A 352 -23.93 -60.00 58.56
CA PHE A 352 -24.19 -61.40 58.24
C PHE A 352 -23.42 -62.27 59.23
N GLY A 353 -23.85 -63.50 59.50
CA GLY A 353 -23.13 -64.41 60.40
C GLY A 353 -23.85 -65.73 60.60
N PHE A 354 -23.65 -66.37 61.74
CA PHE A 354 -24.46 -67.51 62.21
C PHE A 354 -24.62 -67.45 63.73
N CYS A 355 -25.63 -68.13 64.28
CA CYS A 355 -25.96 -68.22 65.68
C CYS A 355 -26.28 -69.68 66.06
N ASN A 356 -26.26 -70.02 67.34
CA ASN A 356 -26.37 -71.39 67.85
C ASN A 356 -27.52 -71.57 68.83
N ILE A 357 -28.05 -72.78 68.91
CA ILE A 357 -29.01 -73.20 69.93
C ILE A 357 -28.38 -74.37 70.67
N ALA A 358 -28.39 -74.41 72.01
CA ALA A 358 -27.76 -75.47 72.81
C ALA A 358 -28.70 -75.96 73.94
N ASN A 359 -28.64 -77.27 74.25
CA ASN A 359 -29.43 -77.93 75.31
C ASN A 359 -30.90 -77.47 75.38
N SER A 360 -31.57 -77.65 74.25
CA SER A 360 -32.95 -77.24 73.99
C SER A 360 -33.96 -78.26 74.52
N SER A 361 -34.88 -77.84 75.39
CA SER A 361 -36.07 -78.61 75.76
C SER A 361 -36.88 -79.05 74.54
N ALA A 362 -37.54 -80.21 74.61
CA ALA A 362 -38.33 -80.74 73.50
C ALA A 362 -39.60 -79.90 73.23
N VAL A 363 -39.90 -79.65 71.97
CA VAL A 363 -41.11 -78.94 71.51
C VAL A 363 -42.22 -79.95 71.28
N THR A 364 -43.39 -79.74 71.87
CA THR A 364 -44.53 -80.67 71.76
C THR A 364 -45.16 -80.65 70.37
N ALA A 365 -45.65 -81.80 69.91
CA ALA A 365 -46.35 -81.95 68.63
C ALA A 365 -47.44 -80.89 68.43
N SER A 366 -47.53 -80.37 67.21
CA SER A 366 -48.46 -79.33 66.78
C SER A 366 -48.40 -78.04 67.62
N THR A 367 -47.23 -77.69 68.20
CA THR A 367 -47.03 -76.46 69.03
C THR A 367 -45.69 -75.76 68.79
N THR A 368 -45.56 -74.51 69.27
CA THR A 368 -44.33 -73.70 69.19
C THR A 368 -43.60 -73.61 70.53
N ALA A 369 -42.30 -73.34 70.47
CA ALA A 369 -41.48 -72.98 71.62
C ALA A 369 -40.40 -71.96 71.21
N TYR A 370 -39.99 -71.12 72.15
CA TYR A 370 -38.96 -70.13 71.92
C TYR A 370 -37.59 -70.66 72.33
N PHE A 371 -36.63 -70.46 71.44
CA PHE A 371 -35.23 -70.77 71.64
C PHE A 371 -34.42 -69.52 71.38
N ASN A 372 -33.53 -69.22 72.30
CA ASN A 372 -32.56 -68.19 72.04
C ASN A 372 -31.51 -68.79 71.09
N CYS A 373 -31.46 -68.27 69.87
CA CYS A 373 -30.30 -68.50 69.01
C CYS A 373 -29.21 -67.55 69.47
N THR A 374 -28.43 -68.11 70.37
CA THR A 374 -27.34 -67.42 71.02
C THR A 374 -26.14 -67.42 70.09
N GLY A 375 -25.52 -66.27 69.88
CA GLY A 375 -24.34 -66.14 69.04
C GLY A 375 -24.57 -65.47 67.69
N ALA A 376 -25.68 -64.76 67.49
CA ALA A 376 -25.96 -63.99 66.27
C ALA A 376 -25.20 -62.67 66.19
N THR A 377 -23.89 -62.78 66.08
CA THR A 377 -22.96 -61.67 66.30
C THR A 377 -23.19 -60.45 65.39
N GLY A 378 -23.45 -59.27 65.95
CA GLY A 378 -23.58 -58.01 65.18
C GLY A 378 -25.03 -57.55 64.96
N VAL A 379 -25.96 -58.34 65.47
CA VAL A 379 -27.39 -58.03 65.53
C VAL A 379 -27.72 -57.28 66.82
N THR A 380 -28.53 -56.24 66.73
CA THR A 380 -29.09 -55.50 67.88
C THR A 380 -30.60 -55.31 67.74
N THR A 381 -31.30 -54.80 68.76
CA THR A 381 -32.76 -54.59 68.72
C THR A 381 -33.27 -53.61 67.64
N SER A 382 -32.37 -52.82 67.05
CA SER A 382 -32.66 -51.95 65.90
C SER A 382 -32.29 -52.58 64.56
N HIS A 383 -31.51 -53.66 64.58
CA HIS A 383 -31.30 -54.48 63.39
C HIS A 383 -32.52 -55.33 63.15
N ARG A 384 -32.96 -55.33 61.91
CA ARG A 384 -33.95 -56.29 61.43
C ARG A 384 -33.18 -57.48 60.94
N VAL A 385 -33.48 -58.63 61.51
CA VAL A 385 -32.68 -59.83 61.32
C VAL A 385 -33.41 -60.92 60.59
N PHE A 386 -32.63 -61.66 59.85
CA PHE A 386 -32.99 -62.83 59.12
C PHE A 386 -32.08 -63.94 59.59
N VAL A 387 -32.63 -65.13 59.83
CA VAL A 387 -31.83 -66.31 60.12
C VAL A 387 -32.12 -67.39 59.12
N GLN A 388 -31.15 -68.26 58.92
CA GLN A 388 -31.21 -69.41 58.04
C GLN A 388 -30.79 -70.62 58.86
N ALA A 389 -31.71 -71.55 59.04
CA ALA A 389 -31.36 -72.79 59.70
C ALA A 389 -30.33 -73.59 58.89
N THR A 390 -29.34 -74.20 59.54
CA THR A 390 -28.41 -75.14 58.86
C THR A 390 -28.97 -76.57 58.90
N SER A 391 -28.35 -77.50 58.16
CA SER A 391 -28.81 -78.89 58.00
C SER A 391 -28.87 -79.73 59.28
N SER A 392 -28.48 -79.17 60.42
CA SER A 392 -28.54 -79.83 61.72
C SER A 392 -29.89 -79.69 62.44
N LEU A 393 -30.83 -78.84 61.96
CA LEU A 393 -32.18 -78.75 62.53
C LEU A 393 -33.03 -79.98 62.12
N PRO A 394 -33.66 -80.72 63.06
CA PRO A 394 -34.48 -81.90 62.75
C PRO A 394 -35.64 -81.62 61.78
N ILE A 395 -35.98 -82.59 60.91
CA ILE A 395 -36.90 -82.42 59.76
C ILE A 395 -38.34 -81.98 60.09
N ASN A 396 -38.78 -82.18 61.34
CA ASN A 396 -40.12 -81.82 61.81
C ASN A 396 -40.12 -80.54 62.66
N LEU A 397 -38.96 -79.87 62.79
CA LEU A 397 -38.78 -78.60 63.48
C LEU A 397 -38.48 -77.48 62.48
N MET A 398 -39.10 -76.32 62.68
CA MET A 398 -38.91 -75.16 61.80
C MET A 398 -38.80 -73.87 62.60
N VAL A 399 -37.88 -72.97 62.20
CA VAL A 399 -37.80 -71.61 62.76
C VAL A 399 -38.94 -70.76 62.17
N MET A 400 -39.87 -70.34 63.02
CA MET A 400 -41.06 -69.54 62.67
C MET A 400 -40.85 -68.03 62.77
N ALA A 401 -40.01 -67.56 63.69
CA ALA A 401 -39.75 -66.13 63.84
C ALA A 401 -38.32 -65.91 64.28
N ALA A 402 -37.77 -64.75 63.91
CA ALA A 402 -36.46 -64.31 64.28
C ALA A 402 -36.53 -62.83 64.58
N SER A 403 -36.34 -62.49 65.84
CA SER A 403 -36.28 -61.11 66.25
C SER A 403 -35.00 -60.90 67.03
N SER A 404 -34.38 -59.76 66.77
CA SER A 404 -33.28 -59.25 67.57
C SER A 404 -33.84 -58.75 68.89
N THR A 405 -34.36 -59.69 69.68
CA THR A 405 -35.05 -59.40 70.94
C THR A 405 -34.08 -58.92 72.01
N ALA A 406 -32.82 -59.31 71.86
CA ALA A 406 -31.70 -58.83 72.65
C ALA A 406 -30.46 -58.80 71.76
N GLN A 407 -29.37 -58.27 72.29
CA GLN A 407 -28.09 -58.26 71.61
C GLN A 407 -27.58 -59.69 71.33
N ASP A 408 -27.05 -59.92 70.12
CA ASP A 408 -26.48 -61.20 69.62
C ASP A 408 -27.35 -62.44 69.83
N THR A 409 -28.60 -62.16 70.15
CA THR A 409 -29.60 -63.14 70.48
C THR A 409 -30.69 -62.86 69.51
N ILE A 410 -30.79 -63.77 68.56
CA ILE A 410 -31.98 -63.82 67.78
C ILE A 410 -32.89 -64.77 68.54
N SER A 411 -33.91 -64.22 69.18
CA SER A 411 -34.95 -65.08 69.70
C SER A 411 -35.63 -65.72 68.51
N LEU A 412 -35.62 -67.04 68.53
CA LEU A 412 -36.21 -67.88 67.53
C LEU A 412 -37.42 -68.57 68.09
N GLU A 413 -38.55 -68.32 67.46
CA GLU A 413 -39.68 -69.21 67.64
C GLU A 413 -39.44 -70.44 66.78
N ILE A 414 -39.54 -71.64 67.35
CA ILE A 414 -39.41 -72.92 66.63
C ILE A 414 -40.68 -73.73 66.82
N TYR A 415 -41.21 -74.27 65.73
CA TYR A 415 -42.43 -75.06 65.70
C TYR A 415 -42.15 -76.51 65.40
N ASN A 416 -42.86 -77.39 66.11
CA ASN A 416 -42.89 -78.81 65.81
C ASN A 416 -44.17 -79.17 65.05
N ASN A 417 -44.00 -79.57 63.79
CA ASN A 417 -45.09 -79.92 62.89
C ASN A 417 -45.40 -81.43 62.88
N GLY A 418 -44.81 -82.20 63.79
CA GLY A 418 -45.19 -83.59 64.02
C GLY A 418 -46.58 -83.71 64.67
N TRP A 419 -47.30 -84.80 64.39
CA TRP A 419 -48.68 -85.01 64.86
C TRP A 419 -48.76 -85.65 66.27
N ILE A 420 -47.69 -86.35 66.71
CA ILE A 420 -47.65 -87.05 68.01
C ILE A 420 -46.20 -87.11 68.51
N GLY A 421 -45.93 -86.60 69.72
CA GLY A 421 -44.61 -86.65 70.40
C GLY A 421 -43.77 -85.36 70.39
N SER A 422 -42.90 -85.19 71.40
CA SER A 422 -42.05 -83.99 71.57
C SER A 422 -40.64 -84.19 70.98
N LEU A 423 -40.10 -83.18 70.28
CA LEU A 423 -38.79 -83.23 69.60
C LEU A 423 -37.87 -82.08 70.05
N ALA A 424 -36.63 -82.39 70.39
CA ALA A 424 -35.63 -81.40 70.76
C ALA A 424 -34.80 -80.95 69.54
N PRO A 425 -34.60 -79.63 69.33
CA PRO A 425 -33.70 -79.11 68.29
C PRO A 425 -32.28 -79.66 68.35
N GLY A 426 -31.78 -79.98 69.55
CA GLY A 426 -30.40 -80.37 69.78
C GLY A 426 -29.46 -79.16 69.71
N SER A 427 -28.16 -79.42 69.85
CA SER A 427 -27.16 -78.35 69.69
C SER A 427 -26.89 -78.09 68.21
N ILE A 428 -27.32 -76.94 67.67
CA ILE A 428 -27.29 -76.62 66.22
C ILE A 428 -26.83 -75.18 65.93
N SER A 429 -26.36 -74.91 64.70
CA SER A 429 -25.97 -73.57 64.21
C SER A 429 -26.94 -73.07 63.11
N LEU A 430 -27.11 -71.77 62.91
CA LEU A 430 -28.03 -71.13 61.94
C LEU A 430 -27.37 -69.86 61.38
N ASN A 431 -27.25 -69.64 60.05
CA ASN A 431 -26.72 -68.37 59.51
C ASN A 431 -27.68 -67.19 59.80
N PHE A 432 -27.24 -65.94 59.74
CA PHE A 432 -28.10 -64.77 59.84
C PHE A 432 -27.60 -63.61 58.98
N PHE A 433 -28.50 -62.66 58.77
CA PHE A 433 -28.30 -61.39 58.09
C PHE A 433 -29.11 -60.30 58.80
N GLY A 434 -28.51 -59.17 59.15
CA GLY A 434 -29.16 -58.07 59.85
C GLY A 434 -28.94 -56.74 59.14
N ILE A 435 -29.95 -55.88 59.10
CA ILE A 435 -29.83 -54.52 58.55
C ILE A 435 -30.33 -53.52 59.57
N ARG A 436 -29.66 -52.39 59.69
CA ARG A 436 -30.10 -51.24 60.48
C ARG A 436 -30.07 -49.98 59.66
#